data_AF-A0A377E966-F1
#
_entry.id   AF-A0A377E966-F1
#
_cell.length_a   1.000
_cell.length_b   1.000
_cell.length_c   1.000
_cell.angle_alpha   90.00
_cell.angle_beta   90.00
_cell.angle_gamma   90.00
#
_symmetry.space_group_name_H-M   'P 1'
#
loop_
_entity.id
_entity.type
_entity.pdbx_description
1 polymer ?
#
loop_
_entity_poly.entity_id
_entity_poly.type
_entity_poly.pdbx_seq_one_letter_code
_entity_poly.pdbx_strand_id
1 'polypeptide(L)'
;MPTSRSPASFPTLMKLAEDAYSTYKEILKECGASDTIGTCMFASISLCELALSRNFEAIIRGGDGINNGGLFNEFGGHGHYWCEITLDGLSFYIDISAEQFGYSSYIVKNVNDVTGWPRYIPGDQTLIDHHIHLAFTEGLL
;
A
#
# COMPACT_ATOMS: atom_id res chain seq x y z
N MET A 1 -3.87 11.13 -30.77
CA MET A 1 -3.99 12.31 -29.87
C MET A 1 -3.73 11.82 -28.46
N PRO A 2 -2.78 12.38 -27.70
CA PRO A 2 -2.69 12.08 -26.28
C PRO A 2 -3.87 12.78 -25.61
N THR A 3 -4.74 12.00 -24.97
CA THR A 3 -5.81 12.54 -24.14
C THR A 3 -5.16 13.32 -23.00
N SER A 4 -5.51 14.60 -22.84
CA SER A 4 -5.09 15.40 -21.70
C SER A 4 -5.70 14.76 -20.45
N ARG A 5 -4.92 13.95 -19.73
CA ARG A 5 -5.34 13.37 -18.47
C ARG A 5 -5.47 14.48 -17.44
N SER A 6 -6.52 14.43 -16.63
CA SER A 6 -6.72 15.34 -15.52
C SER A 6 -5.50 15.29 -14.58
N PRO A 7 -5.07 16.43 -14.01
CA PRO A 7 -3.97 16.45 -13.06
C PRO A 7 -4.29 15.60 -11.82
N ALA A 8 -3.25 15.04 -11.21
CA ALA A 8 -3.36 14.36 -9.93
C ALA A 8 -3.99 15.30 -8.89
N SER A 9 -4.92 14.79 -8.09
CA SER A 9 -5.67 15.51 -7.07
C SER A 9 -6.15 14.54 -5.99
N PHE A 10 -6.57 15.06 -4.83
CA PHE A 10 -7.04 14.21 -3.74
C PHE A 10 -8.24 13.31 -4.13
N PRO A 11 -9.27 13.79 -4.87
CA PRO A 11 -10.32 12.92 -5.38
C PRO A 11 -9.80 11.79 -6.28
N THR A 12 -8.80 12.05 -7.13
CA THR A 12 -8.20 11.01 -7.96
C THR A 12 -7.35 10.02 -7.17
N LEU A 13 -6.75 10.45 -6.04
CA LEU A 13 -6.03 9.59 -5.11
C LEU A 13 -6.99 8.64 -4.38
N MET A 14 -8.13 9.14 -3.90
CA MET A 14 -9.18 8.31 -3.33
C MET A 14 -9.72 7.30 -4.35
N LYS A 15 -9.92 7.75 -5.60
CA LYS A 15 -10.35 6.85 -6.68
C LYS A 15 -9.32 5.78 -7.02
N LEU A 16 -8.02 6.12 -6.97
CA LEU A 16 -6.94 5.15 -7.11
C LEU A 16 -7.01 4.07 -6.03
N ALA A 17 -7.19 4.44 -4.75
CA ALA A 17 -7.30 3.49 -3.65
C ALA A 17 -8.52 2.56 -3.81
N GLU A 18 -9.68 3.13 -4.16
CA GLU A 18 -10.92 2.37 -4.40
C GLU A 18 -10.77 1.36 -5.55
N ASP A 19 -10.24 1.81 -6.69
CA ASP A 19 -10.05 0.96 -7.86
C ASP A 19 -9.01 -0.14 -7.60
N ALA A 20 -7.91 0.20 -6.92
CA ALA A 20 -6.88 -0.75 -6.53
C ALA A 20 -7.44 -1.83 -5.60
N TYR A 21 -8.15 -1.42 -4.55
CA TYR A 21 -8.79 -2.35 -3.61
C TYR A 21 -9.78 -3.27 -4.33
N SER A 22 -10.68 -2.71 -5.14
CA SER A 22 -11.71 -3.48 -5.84
C SER A 22 -11.11 -4.50 -6.82
N THR A 23 -10.10 -4.07 -7.58
CA THR A 23 -9.37 -4.95 -8.51
C THR A 23 -8.67 -6.06 -7.75
N TYR A 24 -8.00 -5.73 -6.65
CA TYR A 24 -7.26 -6.68 -5.85
C TYR A 24 -8.17 -7.73 -5.19
N LYS A 25 -9.36 -7.33 -4.71
CA LYS A 25 -10.35 -8.28 -4.16
C LYS A 25 -10.85 -9.27 -5.21
N GLU A 26 -11.04 -8.85 -6.47
CA GLU A 26 -11.40 -9.81 -7.54
C GLU A 26 -10.25 -10.76 -7.84
N ILE A 27 -8.99 -10.30 -7.85
CA ILE A 27 -7.81 -11.18 -7.98
C ILE A 27 -7.78 -12.21 -6.86
N LEU A 28 -7.93 -11.78 -5.60
CA LEU A 28 -7.94 -12.69 -4.45
C LEU A 28 -9.04 -13.75 -4.57
N LYS A 29 -10.24 -13.35 -4.98
CA LYS A 29 -11.38 -14.24 -5.20
C LYS A 29 -11.11 -15.25 -6.30
N GLU A 30 -10.50 -14.86 -7.41
CA GLU A 30 -10.07 -15.78 -8.47
C GLU A 30 -8.99 -16.76 -7.98
N CYS A 31 -8.13 -16.34 -7.05
CA CYS A 31 -7.15 -17.19 -6.37
C CYS A 31 -7.73 -18.02 -5.21
N GLY A 32 -9.02 -17.91 -4.90
CA GLY A 32 -9.67 -18.66 -3.81
C GLY A 32 -9.43 -18.09 -2.40
N ALA A 33 -8.92 -16.87 -2.27
CA ALA A 33 -8.75 -16.16 -1.01
C ALA A 33 -9.95 -15.23 -0.72
N SER A 34 -10.42 -15.21 0.53
CA SER A 34 -11.56 -14.39 0.96
C SER A 34 -11.17 -13.02 1.53
N ASP A 35 -9.95 -12.91 2.06
CA ASP A 35 -9.44 -11.74 2.78
C ASP A 35 -8.02 -11.39 2.31
N THR A 36 -7.45 -10.36 2.94
CA THR A 36 -6.13 -9.82 2.59
C THR A 36 -5.01 -10.32 3.52
N ILE A 37 -5.29 -11.25 4.45
CA ILE A 37 -4.32 -11.73 5.45
C ILE A 37 -3.10 -12.33 4.76
N GLY A 38 -1.92 -11.79 5.07
CA GLY A 38 -0.65 -12.26 4.51
C GLY A 38 -0.42 -11.85 3.05
N THR A 39 -1.27 -11.00 2.50
CA THR A 39 -1.19 -10.60 1.08
C THR A 39 -0.73 -9.15 0.87
N CYS A 40 -0.39 -8.44 1.95
CA CYS A 40 -0.07 -7.00 1.92
C CYS A 40 1.06 -6.62 0.97
N MET A 41 2.04 -7.49 0.75
CA MET A 41 3.10 -7.27 -0.24
C MET A 41 2.53 -7.18 -1.66
N PHE A 42 1.74 -8.16 -2.10
CA PHE A 42 1.12 -8.16 -3.44
C PHE A 42 0.07 -7.08 -3.61
N ALA A 43 -0.66 -6.77 -2.53
CA ALA A 43 -1.56 -5.64 -2.48
C ALA A 43 -0.81 -4.32 -2.75
N SER A 44 0.33 -4.13 -2.08
CA SER A 44 1.19 -2.95 -2.25
C SER A 44 1.84 -2.86 -3.63
N ILE A 45 2.28 -4.00 -4.18
CA ILE A 45 2.79 -4.08 -5.56
C ILE A 45 1.70 -3.66 -6.55
N SER A 46 0.53 -4.28 -6.47
CA SER A 46 -0.58 -4.02 -7.40
C SER A 46 -1.01 -2.55 -7.35
N LEU A 47 -1.09 -1.98 -6.15
CA LEU A 47 -1.38 -0.56 -5.94
C LEU A 47 -0.29 0.35 -6.50
N CYS A 48 0.99 0.06 -6.23
CA CYS A 48 2.11 0.86 -6.71
C CYS A 48 2.15 0.88 -8.26
N GLU A 49 2.00 -0.27 -8.90
CA GLU A 49 1.96 -0.36 -10.37
C GLU A 49 0.77 0.42 -10.95
N LEU A 50 -0.41 0.32 -10.33
CA LEU A 50 -1.57 1.10 -10.76
C LEU A 50 -1.33 2.61 -10.57
N ALA A 51 -0.74 3.02 -9.45
CA ALA A 51 -0.39 4.41 -9.18
C ALA A 51 0.56 4.97 -10.23
N LEU A 52 1.66 4.25 -10.52
CA LEU A 52 2.65 4.61 -11.54
C LEU A 52 2.00 4.70 -12.94
N SER A 53 1.12 3.76 -13.29
CA SER A 53 0.38 3.79 -14.58
C SER A 53 -0.54 5.02 -14.74
N ARG A 54 -0.93 5.61 -13.59
CA ARG A 54 -1.74 6.83 -13.49
C ARG A 54 -0.90 8.09 -13.26
N ASN A 55 0.43 7.99 -13.39
CA ASN A 55 1.41 9.08 -13.22
C ASN A 55 1.49 9.65 -11.80
N PHE A 56 1.14 8.86 -10.78
CA PHE A 56 1.50 9.21 -9.41
C PHE A 56 2.96 8.83 -9.15
N GLU A 57 3.65 9.65 -8.35
CA GLU A 57 4.90 9.23 -7.72
C GLU A 57 4.54 8.30 -6.55
N ALA A 58 5.01 7.06 -6.60
CA ALA A 58 4.64 6.01 -5.66
C ALA A 58 5.87 5.19 -5.26
N ILE A 59 5.92 4.79 -4.00
CA ILE A 59 6.95 3.90 -3.45
C ILE A 59 6.33 2.91 -2.49
N ILE A 60 6.73 1.64 -2.59
CA ILE A 60 6.35 0.62 -1.62
C ILE A 60 7.21 0.80 -0.38
N ARG A 61 6.56 0.91 0.77
CA ARG A 61 7.21 0.89 2.08
C ARG A 61 6.79 -0.37 2.83
N GLY A 62 7.54 -0.69 3.86
CA GLY A 62 7.17 -1.79 4.74
C GLY A 62 8.04 -1.85 5.98
N GLY A 63 7.85 -2.92 6.74
CA GLY A 63 8.69 -3.26 7.89
C GLY A 63 8.30 -4.59 8.52
N ASP A 64 9.06 -5.01 9.54
CA ASP A 64 8.88 -6.30 10.21
C ASP A 64 7.97 -6.23 11.45
N GLY A 65 7.61 -5.03 11.90
CA GLY A 65 6.81 -4.79 13.10
C GLY A 65 7.58 -4.95 14.42
N ILE A 66 8.90 -5.17 14.36
CA ILE A 66 9.74 -5.48 15.52
C ILE A 66 10.94 -4.54 15.59
N ASN A 67 11.85 -4.61 14.62
CA ASN A 67 13.13 -3.91 14.63
C ASN A 67 13.35 -3.01 13.40
N ASN A 68 12.54 -3.16 12.36
CA ASN A 68 12.71 -2.51 11.07
C ASN A 68 11.40 -1.90 10.57
N GLY A 69 10.82 -0.97 11.34
CA GLY A 69 9.55 -0.33 11.01
C GLY A 69 8.37 -1.31 11.00
N GLY A 70 7.26 -0.93 10.38
CA GLY A 70 6.04 -1.74 10.25
C GLY A 70 4.77 -0.93 10.50
N LEU A 71 3.66 -1.66 10.60
CA LEU A 71 2.38 -1.10 11.03
C LEU A 71 2.25 -1.27 12.55
N PHE A 72 1.96 -0.20 13.26
CA PHE A 72 1.74 -0.22 14.70
C PHE A 72 0.28 0.14 14.99
N ASN A 73 -0.33 -0.63 15.88
CA ASN A 73 -1.67 -0.37 16.40
C ASN A 73 -1.70 -0.51 17.93
N GLU A 74 -2.90 -0.41 18.51
CA GLU A 74 -3.18 -0.57 19.94
C GLU A 74 -2.62 -1.88 20.53
N PHE A 75 -2.40 -2.89 19.69
CA PHE A 75 -2.00 -4.26 20.07
C PHE A 75 -0.51 -4.54 19.83
N GLY A 76 0.25 -3.60 19.28
CA GLY A 76 1.68 -3.75 19.01
C GLY A 76 2.07 -3.51 17.55
N GLY A 77 3.28 -3.94 17.20
CA GLY A 77 3.83 -3.84 15.84
C GLY A 77 3.57 -5.09 15.00
N HIS A 78 3.34 -4.87 13.71
CA HIS A 78 3.02 -5.89 12.72
C HIS A 78 3.90 -5.71 11.49
N GLY A 79 4.46 -6.83 11.01
CA GLY A 79 5.13 -6.86 9.72
C GLY A 79 4.12 -6.54 8.62
N HIS A 80 4.40 -5.52 7.82
CA HIS A 80 3.40 -4.99 6.89
C HIS A 80 4.02 -4.20 5.75
N TYR A 81 3.34 -4.17 4.61
CA TYR A 81 3.70 -3.37 3.44
C TYR A 81 2.54 -2.44 3.07
N TRP A 82 2.87 -1.25 2.59
CA TRP A 82 1.92 -0.26 2.08
C TRP A 82 2.54 0.54 0.94
N CYS A 83 1.75 1.39 0.28
CA CYS A 83 2.26 2.32 -0.73
C CYS A 83 2.24 3.75 -0.19
N GLU A 84 3.33 4.49 -0.34
CA GLU A 84 3.35 5.94 -0.15
C GLU A 84 3.26 6.63 -1.50
N ILE A 85 2.34 7.60 -1.61
CA ILE A 85 2.12 8.39 -2.83
C ILE A 85 2.32 9.87 -2.55
N THR A 86 3.10 10.53 -3.40
CA THR A 86 3.29 11.99 -3.36
C THR A 86 2.27 12.68 -4.26
N LEU A 87 1.54 13.64 -3.68
CA LEU A 87 0.57 14.49 -4.35
C LEU A 87 0.76 15.94 -3.86
N ASP A 88 1.05 16.86 -4.78
CA ASP A 88 1.26 18.29 -4.48
C ASP A 88 2.27 18.56 -3.34
N GLY A 89 3.33 17.75 -3.27
CA GLY A 89 4.35 17.83 -2.22
C GLY A 89 3.95 17.25 -0.86
N LEU A 90 2.74 16.71 -0.75
CA LEU A 90 2.27 15.95 0.41
C LEU A 90 2.38 14.45 0.13
N SER A 91 2.88 13.68 1.09
CA SER A 91 2.87 12.23 0.99
C SER A 91 1.68 11.63 1.73
N PHE A 92 1.11 10.57 1.18
CA PHE A 92 0.00 9.82 1.76
C PHE A 92 0.35 8.33 1.78
N TYR A 93 0.14 7.65 2.90
CA TYR A 93 0.11 6.19 2.90
C TYR A 93 -1.27 5.70 2.44
N ILE A 94 -1.24 4.73 1.55
CA ILE A 94 -2.38 3.97 1.09
C ILE A 94 -2.14 2.49 1.39
N ASP A 95 -3.05 1.90 2.15
CA ASP A 95 -3.05 0.48 2.50
C ASP A 95 -4.39 -0.13 2.13
N ILE A 96 -4.41 -0.93 1.06
CA ILE A 96 -5.60 -1.65 0.58
C ILE A 96 -5.75 -3.05 1.21
N SER A 97 -4.91 -3.37 2.20
CA SER A 97 -4.92 -4.60 2.98
C SER A 97 -5.13 -4.33 4.47
N ALA A 98 -5.56 -3.12 4.83
CA ALA A 98 -5.74 -2.69 6.21
C ALA A 98 -6.80 -3.53 6.96
N GLU A 99 -7.76 -4.11 6.23
CA GLU A 99 -8.80 -4.98 6.80
C GLU A 99 -8.24 -6.22 7.52
N GLN A 100 -7.03 -6.67 7.19
CA GLN A 100 -6.38 -7.79 7.89
C GLN A 100 -6.13 -7.50 9.38
N PHE A 101 -6.09 -6.22 9.76
CA PHE A 101 -5.95 -5.76 11.14
C PHE A 101 -7.26 -5.23 11.74
N GLY A 102 -8.39 -5.43 11.06
CA GLY A 102 -9.71 -4.97 11.51
C GLY A 102 -10.02 -3.50 11.21
N TYR A 103 -9.23 -2.85 10.34
CA TYR A 103 -9.53 -1.50 9.86
C TYR A 103 -10.53 -1.50 8.70
N SER A 104 -10.83 -0.31 8.15
CA SER A 104 -11.60 -0.17 6.91
C SER A 104 -10.96 -0.93 5.75
N SER A 105 -11.75 -1.21 4.70
CA SER A 105 -11.30 -1.89 3.48
C SER A 105 -9.97 -1.39 2.93
N TYR A 106 -9.76 -0.08 3.00
CA TYR A 106 -8.47 0.54 2.76
C TYR A 106 -8.32 1.78 3.66
N ILE A 107 -7.07 2.22 3.83
CA ILE A 107 -6.71 3.47 4.50
C ILE A 107 -6.04 4.38 3.48
N VAL A 108 -6.42 5.66 3.47
CA VAL A 108 -5.70 6.74 2.80
C VAL A 108 -5.49 7.83 3.83
N LYS A 109 -4.23 8.13 4.19
CA LYS A 109 -3.93 9.10 5.24
C LYS A 109 -2.63 9.84 4.96
N ASN A 110 -2.56 11.11 5.34
CA ASN A 110 -1.37 11.92 5.17
C ASN A 110 -0.22 11.42 6.09
N VAL A 111 1.02 11.41 5.59
CA VAL A 111 2.18 10.93 6.34
C VAL A 111 2.49 11.73 7.61
N ASN A 112 2.13 13.02 7.61
CA ASN A 112 2.35 13.92 8.73
C ASN A 112 1.20 13.88 9.74
N ASP A 113 0.09 13.22 9.41
CA ASP A 113 -0.99 12.99 10.36
C ASP A 113 -0.66 11.79 11.26
N VAL A 114 -0.05 12.09 12.39
CA VAL A 114 0.33 11.12 13.43
C VAL A 114 -0.79 10.86 14.45
N THR A 115 -1.99 11.40 14.24
CA THR A 115 -3.11 11.23 15.18
C THR A 115 -3.81 9.90 14.96
N GLY A 116 -4.24 9.24 16.04
CA GLY A 116 -4.94 7.94 15.96
C GLY A 116 -4.06 6.76 15.50
N TRP A 117 -4.73 5.68 15.11
CA TRP A 117 -4.16 4.41 14.67
C TRP A 117 -4.75 3.98 13.31
N PRO A 118 -4.06 3.14 12.54
CA PRO A 118 -2.69 2.65 12.77
C PRO A 118 -1.63 3.71 12.47
N ARG A 119 -0.40 3.47 12.92
CA ARG A 119 0.80 4.26 12.60
C ARG A 119 1.69 3.45 11.67
N TYR A 120 2.15 4.08 10.60
CA TYR A 120 3.05 3.47 9.63
C TYR A 120 4.45 4.03 9.85
N ILE A 121 5.41 3.16 10.12
CA ILE A 121 6.80 3.54 10.31
C ILE A 121 7.62 2.81 9.25
N PRO A 122 8.16 3.49 8.24
CA PRO A 122 8.95 2.82 7.21
C PRO A 122 10.22 2.22 7.80
N GLY A 123 10.53 0.98 7.44
CA GLY A 123 11.82 0.35 7.69
C GLY A 123 12.89 0.78 6.69
N ASP A 124 14.02 0.08 6.68
CA ASP A 124 15.09 0.23 5.72
C ASP A 124 14.60 -0.08 4.30
N GLN A 125 14.56 0.96 3.47
CA GLN A 125 14.06 0.86 2.10
C GLN A 125 14.86 -0.14 1.25
N THR A 126 16.17 -0.30 1.50
CA THR A 126 17.00 -1.24 0.73
C THR A 126 16.53 -2.68 0.94
N LEU A 127 16.13 -3.02 2.18
CA LEU A 127 15.59 -4.33 2.51
C LEU A 127 14.19 -4.52 1.90
N ILE A 128 13.36 -3.47 1.93
CA ILE A 128 12.04 -3.52 1.30
C ILE A 128 12.15 -3.73 -0.21
N ASP A 129 13.00 -2.95 -0.89
CA ASP A 129 13.24 -3.08 -2.33
C ASP A 129 13.74 -4.48 -2.70
N HIS A 130 14.61 -5.06 -1.86
CA HIS A 130 15.08 -6.43 -2.03
C HIS A 130 13.94 -7.46 -1.89
N HIS A 131 13.06 -7.32 -0.91
CA HIS A 131 11.90 -8.21 -0.76
C HIS A 131 10.97 -8.15 -1.98
N ILE A 132 10.70 -6.94 -2.49
CA ILE A 132 9.88 -6.76 -3.69
C ILE A 132 10.57 -7.38 -4.91
N HIS A 133 11.88 -7.21 -5.05
CA HIS A 133 12.65 -7.83 -6.13
C HIS A 133 12.53 -9.36 -6.12
N LEU A 134 12.68 -9.99 -4.94
CA LEU A 134 12.54 -11.44 -4.80
C LEU A 134 11.13 -11.92 -5.18
N ALA A 135 10.09 -11.18 -4.79
CA ALA A 135 8.70 -11.52 -5.14
C ALA A 135 8.47 -11.61 -6.67
N PHE A 136 9.18 -10.81 -7.46
CA PHE A 136 9.11 -10.85 -8.92
C PHE A 136 10.01 -11.90 -9.58
N THR A 137 11.15 -12.23 -8.96
CA THR A 137 12.20 -13.01 -9.62
C THR A 137 12.22 -14.48 -9.22
N GLU A 138 11.86 -14.80 -7.98
CA GLU A 138 11.98 -16.16 -7.44
C GLU A 138 10.62 -16.84 -7.24
N GLY A 139 9.53 -16.07 -7.21
CA GLY A 139 8.24 -16.57 -6.75
C GLY A 139 8.28 -16.92 -5.26
N LEU A 140 7.12 -17.00 -4.59
CA LEU A 140 7.09 -17.42 -3.18
C LEU A 140 7.57 -18.88 -3.06
N LEU A 141 8.69 -19.08 -2.35
CA LEU A 141 9.09 -20.38 -1.80
C LEU A 141 8.33 -20.69 -0.51
#